data_AF-A0A109W4G1-F1
#
_entry.id   AF-A0A109W4G1-F1
#
_cell.length_a   1.000
_cell.length_b   1.000
_cell.length_c   1.000
_cell.angle_alpha   90.00
_cell.angle_beta   90.00
_cell.angle_gamma   90.00
#
_symmetry.space_group_name_H-M   'P 1'
#
loop_
_entity.id
_entity.type
_entity.pdbx_description
1 polymer ?
#
loop_
_entity_poly.entity_id
_entity_poly.type
_entity_poly.pdbx_seq_one_letter_code
_entity_poly.pdbx_strand_id
1 'polypeptide(L)' 'MSKQTTIICDGCGCAVTGVGYSTLLTRLRGKGWVSPNGKEHYCKKCAFLATRNHKGHEHDGKAA' A
#
# COMPACT_ATOMS: atom_id res chain seq x y z
N MET A 1 -14.02 16.95 16.41
CA MET A 1 -14.42 15.61 15.91
C MET A 1 -13.24 14.96 15.21
N SER A 2 -12.87 13.74 15.58
CA SER A 2 -11.80 12.99 14.93
C SER A 2 -12.28 12.42 13.60
N LYS A 3 -11.64 12.79 12.48
CA LYS A 3 -11.98 12.24 11.16
C LYS A 3 -11.64 10.75 11.13
N GLN A 4 -12.64 9.89 10.93
CA GLN A 4 -12.40 8.51 10.55
C GLN A 4 -11.80 8.48 9.13
N THR A 5 -10.83 7.61 8.94
CA THR A 5 -10.14 7.38 7.68
C THR A 5 -10.14 5.87 7.43
N THR A 6 -10.45 5.48 6.21
CA THR A 6 -10.41 4.09 5.76
C THR A 6 -9.30 3.97 4.71
N ILE A 7 -8.42 3.00 4.89
CA ILE A 7 -7.40 2.62 3.90
C ILE A 7 -7.80 1.25 3.36
N ILE A 8 -7.85 1.12 2.03
CA ILE A 8 -8.27 -0.08 1.33
C ILE A 8 -7.04 -0.68 0.64
N CYS A 9 -6.86 -1.98 0.75
CA CYS A 9 -5.81 -2.69 0.05
C CYS A 9 -6.16 -2.82 -1.43
N ASP A 10 -5.35 -2.23 -2.33
CA ASP A 10 -5.57 -2.30 -3.78
C ASP A 10 -5.47 -3.74 -4.33
N GLY A 11 -4.69 -4.61 -3.68
CA GLY A 11 -4.53 -6.00 -4.14
C GLY A 11 -5.67 -6.96 -3.78
N CYS A 12 -6.40 -6.74 -2.67
CA CYS A 12 -7.41 -7.71 -2.19
C CYS A 12 -8.68 -7.08 -1.63
N GLY A 13 -8.82 -5.75 -1.68
CA GLY A 13 -10.00 -5.02 -1.20
C GLY A 13 -10.15 -4.98 0.33
N CYS A 14 -9.22 -5.55 1.11
CA CYS A 14 -9.32 -5.49 2.57
C CYS A 14 -9.24 -4.03 3.05
N ALA A 15 -10.22 -3.60 3.84
CA ALA A 15 -10.27 -2.26 4.40
C ALA A 15 -9.87 -2.24 5.87
N VAL A 16 -9.16 -1.19 6.29
CA VAL A 16 -8.91 -0.89 7.69
C VAL A 16 -9.32 0.55 7.97
N THR A 17 -10.14 0.73 9.00
CA THR A 17 -10.60 2.05 9.43
C THR A 17 -9.92 2.45 10.73
N GLY A 18 -9.62 3.74 10.86
CA GLY A 18 -9.02 4.31 12.07
C GLY A 18 -9.13 5.83 12.08
N VAL A 19 -8.58 6.45 13.12
CA VAL A 19 -8.60 7.91 13.26
C VAL A 19 -7.35 8.51 12.61
N GLY A 20 -7.56 9.36 11.61
CA GLY A 20 -6.50 10.12 10.93
C GLY A 20 -5.62 9.28 9.99
N TYR A 21 -5.41 9.78 8.77
CA TYR A 21 -4.62 9.09 7.74
C TYR A 21 -3.19 8.78 8.20
N SER A 22 -2.44 9.78 8.65
CA SER A 22 -1.02 9.60 9.03
C SER A 22 -0.86 8.63 10.20
N THR A 23 -1.72 8.72 11.22
CA THR A 23 -1.70 7.82 12.38
C THR A 23 -2.05 6.39 11.98
N LEU A 24 -3.09 6.21 11.16
CA LEU A 24 -3.50 4.91 10.65
C LEU A 24 -2.39 4.29 9.77
N LEU A 25 -1.84 5.06 8.83
CA LEU A 25 -0.78 4.60 7.93
C LEU A 25 0.48 4.18 8.70
N THR A 26 0.91 4.94 9.71
CA THR A 26 2.05 4.58 10.56
C THR A 26 1.82 3.26 11.30
N ARG A 27 0.61 3.06 11.86
CA ARG A 27 0.23 1.79 12.50
C ARG A 27 0.23 0.63 11.50
N LEU A 28 -0.30 0.87 10.29
CA LEU A 28 -0.36 -0.14 9.23
C LEU A 28 1.04 -0.51 8.72
N ARG A 29 1.95 0.46 8.57
CA ARG A 29 3.37 0.21 8.23
C ARG A 29 4.03 -0.72 9.26
N GLY A 30 3.80 -0.49 10.55
CA GLY A 30 4.27 -1.40 11.61
C GLY A 30 3.67 -2.81 11.54
N LYS A 31 2.50 -2.98 10.92
CA LYS A 31 1.86 -4.29 10.66
C LYS A 31 2.27 -4.91 9.32
N GLY A 32 3.21 -4.29 8.60
CA GLY A 32 3.71 -4.76 7.31
C GLY A 32 2.86 -4.36 6.10
N TRP A 33 1.99 -3.34 6.24
CA TRP A 33 1.40 -2.71 5.06
C TRP A 33 2.44 -1.83 4.36
N VAL A 34 2.35 -1.76 3.05
CA VAL A 34 3.24 -0.95 2.21
C VAL A 34 2.44 0.01 1.35
N SER A 35 3.04 1.18 1.10
CA SER A 35 2.54 2.15 0.14
C SER A 35 3.71 2.63 -0.72
N PRO A 36 4.01 1.93 -1.83
CA PRO A 36 5.21 2.20 -2.62
C PRO A 36 5.24 3.63 -3.18
N ASN A 37 4.09 4.13 -3.61
CA ASN A 37 3.97 5.43 -4.28
C ASN A 37 3.16 6.47 -3.45
N GLY A 38 2.84 6.14 -2.19
CA GLY A 38 1.98 6.96 -1.33
C GLY A 38 0.49 7.05 -1.74
N LYS A 39 0.14 6.59 -2.94
CA LYS A 39 -1.22 6.50 -3.47
C LYS A 39 -1.85 5.13 -3.27
N GLU A 40 -1.11 4.08 -3.57
CA GLU A 40 -1.55 2.70 -3.43
C GLU A 40 -1.23 2.19 -2.03
N HIS A 41 -2.09 1.31 -1.51
CA HIS A 41 -1.93 0.67 -0.22
C HIS A 41 -2.06 -0.83 -0.38
N TYR A 42 -1.08 -1.58 0.13
CA TYR A 42 -1.08 -3.03 0.07
C TYR A 42 -0.95 -3.61 1.48
N CYS A 43 -1.85 -4.53 1.83
CA CYS A 43 -1.74 -5.29 3.07
C CYS A 43 -0.51 -6.19 3.03
N LYS A 44 -0.06 -6.68 4.19
CA LYS A 44 1.13 -7.56 4.31
C LYS A 44 1.17 -8.72 3.29
N LYS A 45 0.01 -9.31 2.96
CA LYS A 45 -0.08 -10.41 1.99
C LYS A 45 0.13 -9.91 0.56
N CYS A 46 -0.57 -8.84 0.17
CA CYS A 46 -0.47 -8.26 -1.18
C CYS A 46 0.83 -7.49 -1.40
N ALA A 47 1.43 -6.95 -0.34
CA ALA A 47 2.72 -6.26 -0.36
C ALA A 47 3.81 -7.13 -1.00
N PHE A 48 3.85 -8.41 -0.62
CA PHE A 48 4.79 -9.38 -1.17
C PHE A 48 4.64 -9.56 -2.69
N LEU A 49 3.39 -9.50 -3.19
CA LEU A 49 3.09 -9.61 -4.62
C LEU A 49 3.39 -8.30 -5.36
N ALA A 50 3.06 -7.16 -4.76
CA ALA A 50 3.34 -5.84 -5.34
C ALA A 50 4.85 -5.63 -5.51
N THR A 51 5.66 -5.90 -4.47
CA THR A 51 7.12 -5.72 -4.54
C THR A 51 7.79 -6.63 -5.59
N ARG A 52 7.22 -7.81 -5.86
CA ARG A 52 7.73 -8.69 -6.94
C ARG A 52 7.41 -8.16 -8.34
N ASN A 53 6.23 -7.59 -8.54
CA ASN A 53 5.83 -7.04 -9.84
C ASN A 53 6.55 -5.72 -10.16
N HIS A 54 6.84 -4.87 -9.16
CA HIS A 54 7.62 -3.65 -9.38
C HIS A 54 9.07 -3.92 -9.81
N LYS A 55 9.64 -5.09 -9.47
CA LYS A 55 10.98 -5.48 -9.94
C LYS A 55 11.00 -5.95 -11.41
N GLY A 56 9.84 -6.14 -12.03
CA GLY A 56 9.69 -6.53 -13.43
C GLY A 56 9.50 -5.36 -14.40
N HIS A 57 9.40 -4.11 -13.90
CA HIS A 57 9.07 -2.93 -14.72
C HIS A 57 10.16 -1.86 -14.70
N GLU A 58 11.42 -2.23 -14.43
CA GLU A 58 12.60 -1.38 -14.65
C GLU A 58 13.50 -1.89 -15.78
N HIS A 59 13.04 -2.86 -16.59
CA HIS A 59 13.86 -3.41 -17.67
C HIS A 59 13.05 -3.70 -18.95
N ASP A 60 12.25 -2.74 -19.39
CA ASP A 60 11.83 -2.68 -20.80
C ASP A 60 11.70 -1.22 -21.22
N GLY A 61 12.87 -0.61 -21.41
CA GLY A 61 13.04 0.78 -21.82
C GLY A 61 14.28 0.93 -22.68
N LYS A 62 14.53 -0.03 -23.58
CA LYS A 62 15.48 0.11 -24.68
C LYS A 62 14.87 -0.45 -25.97
N ALA A 63 14.02 0.35 -26.59
CA ALA A 63 13.79 0.32 -28.04
C ALA A 63 14.30 1.68 -28.54
N ALA A 64 15.52 1.73 -29.09
CA ALA A 64 15.86 1.61 -30.52
C ALA A 64 16.19 3.01 -31.06
#